data_AF-A0A645IVK1-F1
#
_entry.id   AF-A0A645IVK1-F1
#
_cell.length_a   1.000
_cell.length_b   1.000
_cell.length_c   1.000
_cell.angle_alpha   90.00
_cell.angle_beta   90.00
_cell.angle_gamma   90.00
#
_symmetry.space_group_name_H-M   'P 1'
#
loop_
_entity.id
_entity.type
_entity.pdbx_description
1 polymer ?
#
loop_
_entity_poly.entity_id
_entity_poly.type
_entity_poly.pdbx_seq_one_letter_code
_entity_poly.pdbx_strand_id
1 'polypeptide(L)'
;MLGPALYGRMPVQFGWCNGHNTKLNCLEYHRDSEFNLGTEDFILLVATLAEVKKGKLDTAKVKAFWVPAGVLVEVYATTLHYAPCQTDAKKGFRVMIALPRGTNAEKPHLADTAPENRLLWAQNKWLLAHPDSAEAAAGAWIGLTGENITLADTLS
;
A
#
# COMPACT_ATOMS: atom_id res chain seq x y z
N MET A 1 -24.71 -3.25 -7.43
CA MET A 1 -23.26 -3.17 -7.71
C MET A 1 -22.54 -2.67 -6.47
N LEU A 2 -21.37 -3.23 -6.12
CA LEU A 2 -20.59 -2.83 -4.93
C LEU A 2 -20.05 -1.39 -5.02
N GLY A 3 -19.63 -0.93 -6.21
CA GLY A 3 -19.01 0.38 -6.40
C GLY A 3 -19.78 1.59 -5.83
N PRO A 4 -21.07 1.76 -6.15
CA PRO A 4 -21.91 2.82 -5.58
C PRO A 4 -21.95 2.85 -4.04
N ALA A 5 -21.84 1.69 -3.39
CA ALA A 5 -21.89 1.58 -1.94
C ALA A 5 -20.53 1.93 -1.29
N LEU A 6 -19.42 1.70 -1.97
CA LEU A 6 -18.07 1.97 -1.45
C LEU A 6 -17.72 3.46 -1.48
N TYR A 7 -18.11 4.18 -2.54
CA TYR A 7 -17.70 5.58 -2.75
C TYR A 7 -18.87 6.53 -3.04
N GLY A 8 -20.08 6.20 -2.61
CA GLY A 8 -21.24 7.10 -2.78
C GLY A 8 -21.52 7.48 -4.24
N ARG A 9 -21.39 6.52 -5.17
CA ARG A 9 -21.51 6.68 -6.64
C ARG A 9 -20.36 7.43 -7.35
N MET A 10 -19.30 7.83 -6.65
CA MET A 10 -18.10 8.31 -7.34
C MET A 10 -17.53 7.24 -8.29
N PRO A 11 -16.88 7.64 -9.40
CA PRO A 11 -16.23 6.70 -10.30
C PRO A 11 -15.20 5.83 -9.57
N VAL A 12 -15.38 4.51 -9.66
CA VAL A 12 -14.53 3.51 -9.02
C VAL A 12 -13.92 2.59 -10.09
N GLN A 13 -12.76 2.02 -9.78
CA GLN A 13 -12.12 0.96 -10.55
C GLN A 13 -11.82 -0.22 -9.62
N PHE A 14 -12.13 -1.41 -10.11
CA PHE A 14 -11.80 -2.68 -9.49
C PHE A 14 -10.65 -3.30 -10.27
N GLY A 15 -9.61 -3.76 -9.58
CA GLY A 15 -8.43 -4.38 -10.17
C GLY A 15 -7.91 -5.52 -9.31
N TRP A 16 -6.98 -6.30 -9.86
CA TRP A 16 -6.29 -7.37 -9.13
C TRP A 16 -4.86 -6.95 -8.82
N CYS A 17 -4.48 -7.02 -7.54
CA CYS A 17 -3.09 -6.98 -7.09
C CYS A 17 -2.70 -8.39 -6.67
N ASN A 18 -1.80 -8.99 -7.45
CA ASN A 18 -1.39 -10.37 -7.29
C ASN A 18 0.13 -10.44 -7.32
N GLY A 19 0.71 -11.36 -6.56
CA GLY A 19 2.14 -11.58 -6.64
C GLY A 19 2.68 -12.38 -5.46
N HIS A 20 4.00 -12.30 -5.33
CA HIS A 20 4.71 -12.84 -4.20
C HIS A 20 5.47 -11.72 -3.49
N ASN A 21 5.09 -11.45 -2.25
CA ASN A 21 5.78 -10.49 -1.41
C ASN A 21 5.81 -11.02 0.03
N THR A 22 6.95 -10.82 0.68
CA THR A 22 7.19 -11.19 2.07
C THR A 22 7.82 -10.06 2.86
N LYS A 23 8.00 -8.88 2.25
CA LYS A 23 8.71 -7.76 2.86
C LYS A 23 7.87 -6.49 2.87
N LEU A 24 8.22 -5.58 3.76
CA LEU A 24 7.65 -4.23 3.80
C LEU A 24 7.92 -3.51 2.47
N ASN A 25 9.19 -3.36 2.09
CA ASN A 25 9.72 -2.66 0.92
C ASN A 25 9.30 -1.19 0.79
N CYS A 26 8.01 -0.90 0.82
CA CYS A 26 7.44 0.43 0.76
C CYS A 26 6.25 0.57 1.72
N LEU A 27 5.78 1.81 1.84
CA LEU A 27 4.49 2.18 2.38
C LEU A 27 3.92 3.31 1.52
N GLU A 28 2.69 3.13 1.04
CA GLU A 28 1.93 4.06 0.23
C GLU A 28 0.66 4.53 0.93
N TYR A 29 0.13 5.65 0.46
CA TYR A 29 -1.19 6.13 0.83
C TYR A 29 -1.85 6.87 -0.33
N HIS A 30 -3.18 6.90 -0.29
CA HIS A 30 -4.08 7.57 -1.23
C HIS A 30 -4.86 8.68 -0.50
N ARG A 31 -5.50 9.60 -1.23
CA ARG A 31 -6.37 10.64 -0.62
C ARG A 31 -7.78 10.17 -0.33
N ASP A 32 -7.98 8.86 -0.41
CA ASP A 32 -9.23 8.14 -0.32
C ASP A 32 -8.97 6.78 0.33
N SER A 33 -10.04 6.16 0.82
CA SER A 33 -9.98 4.78 1.28
C SER A 33 -9.65 3.85 0.12
N GLU A 34 -9.00 2.73 0.42
CA GLU A 34 -8.83 1.58 -0.47
C GLU A 34 -9.60 0.39 0.12
N PHE A 35 -10.31 -0.38 -0.69
CA PHE A 35 -10.92 -1.63 -0.24
C PHE A 35 -10.17 -2.84 -0.79
N ASN A 36 -9.89 -3.82 0.07
CA ASN A 36 -9.16 -5.04 -0.29
C ASN A 36 -10.00 -6.28 0.02
N LEU A 37 -10.07 -7.20 -0.93
CA LEU A 37 -10.71 -8.51 -0.77
C LEU A 37 -9.81 -9.61 -1.32
N GLY A 38 -9.23 -10.40 -0.43
CA GLY A 38 -8.36 -11.53 -0.79
C GLY A 38 -9.15 -12.79 -1.15
N THR A 39 -8.67 -13.53 -2.16
CA THR A 39 -9.12 -14.92 -2.40
C THR A 39 -8.31 -15.94 -1.58
N GLU A 40 -7.13 -15.54 -1.14
CA GLU A 40 -6.29 -16.24 -0.17
C GLU A 40 -6.13 -15.35 1.07
N ASP A 41 -5.65 -15.94 2.17
CA ASP A 41 -5.20 -15.15 3.31
C ASP A 41 -4.02 -14.26 2.89
N PHE A 42 -3.96 -13.06 3.46
CA PHE A 42 -2.86 -12.13 3.21
C PHE A 42 -2.53 -11.33 4.47
N ILE A 43 -1.35 -10.73 4.49
CA ILE A 43 -0.92 -9.85 5.55
C ILE A 43 -0.75 -8.44 4.99
N LEU A 44 -1.32 -7.45 5.67
CA LEU A 44 -1.00 -6.05 5.45
C LEU A 44 -0.02 -5.58 6.53
N LEU A 45 1.12 -5.06 6.08
CA LEU A 45 2.04 -4.29 6.92
C LEU A 45 1.60 -2.83 6.84
N VAL A 46 1.13 -2.28 7.96
CA VAL A 46 0.51 -0.95 7.99
C VAL A 46 1.13 -0.03 9.04
N ALA A 47 1.05 1.27 8.77
CA ALA A 47 1.31 2.31 9.75
C ALA A 47 0.31 3.47 9.57
N THR A 48 0.25 4.41 10.51
CA THR A 48 -0.61 5.59 10.36
C THR A 48 0.18 6.79 9.83
N LEU A 49 -0.46 7.59 8.97
CA LEU A 49 0.12 8.80 8.38
C LEU A 49 0.54 9.83 9.44
N ALA A 50 -0.10 9.80 10.61
CA ALA A 50 0.29 10.65 11.74
C ALA A 50 1.72 10.38 12.25
N GLU A 51 2.26 9.18 12.02
CA GLU A 51 3.62 8.80 12.41
C GLU A 51 4.69 9.28 11.42
N VAL A 52 4.29 9.71 10.22
CA VAL A 52 5.22 10.27 9.22
C VAL A 52 5.68 11.66 9.66
N LYS A 53 7.00 11.83 9.80
CA LYS A 53 7.62 13.12 10.16
C LYS A 53 8.64 13.51 9.11
N LYS A 54 8.43 14.68 8.48
CA LYS A 54 9.32 15.24 7.44
C LYS A 54 9.60 14.25 6.28
N GLY A 55 8.58 13.46 5.90
CA GLY A 55 8.70 12.44 4.86
C GLY A 55 9.46 11.19 5.29
N LYS A 56 9.59 10.93 6.59
CA LYS A 56 10.22 9.72 7.13
C LYS A 56 9.30 9.00 8.10
N LEU A 57 9.43 7.68 8.15
CA LEU A 57 8.72 6.79 9.06
C LEU A 57 9.67 5.71 9.58
N ASP A 58 9.69 5.53 10.90
CA ASP A 58 10.41 4.45 11.57
C ASP A 58 9.63 3.14 11.42
N THR A 59 10.25 2.12 10.82
CA THR A 59 9.61 0.83 10.56
C THR A 59 9.22 0.10 11.84
N ALA A 60 9.79 0.44 13.00
CA ALA A 60 9.35 -0.08 14.29
C ALA A 60 7.89 0.28 14.65
N LYS A 61 7.28 1.25 13.94
CA LYS A 61 5.88 1.65 14.12
C LYS A 61 4.91 0.85 13.25
N VAL A 62 5.43 0.03 12.34
CA VAL A 62 4.62 -0.81 11.45
C VAL A 62 4.03 -1.97 12.24
N LYS A 63 2.77 -2.29 11.94
CA LYS A 63 2.05 -3.43 12.50
C LYS A 63 1.61 -4.35 11.37
N ALA A 64 1.68 -5.65 11.62
CA ALA A 64 1.17 -6.67 10.71
C ALA A 64 -0.28 -7.03 11.08
N PHE A 65 -1.16 -7.07 10.08
CA PHE A 65 -2.53 -7.55 10.21
C PHE A 65 -2.74 -8.71 9.25
N TRP A 66 -3.07 -9.88 9.79
CA TRP A 66 -3.54 -11.01 9.01
C TRP A 66 -5.02 -10.80 8.64
N VAL A 67 -5.32 -10.94 7.35
CA VAL A 67 -6.66 -10.82 6.79
C VAL A 67 -7.07 -12.17 6.22
N PRO A 68 -8.12 -12.81 6.76
CA PRO A 68 -8.61 -14.08 6.23
C PRO A 68 -9.17 -13.90 4.80
N ALA A 69 -9.05 -14.94 3.98
CA ALA A 69 -9.66 -15.01 2.66
C ALA A 69 -11.17 -14.71 2.74
N GLY A 70 -11.67 -13.91 1.79
CA GLY A 70 -13.08 -13.53 1.72
C GLY A 70 -13.50 -12.41 2.69
N VAL A 71 -12.59 -11.92 3.55
CA VAL A 71 -12.86 -10.74 4.39
C VAL A 71 -12.54 -9.47 3.61
N LEU A 72 -13.56 -8.59 3.48
CA LEU A 72 -13.38 -7.25 2.95
C LEU A 72 -12.83 -6.33 4.03
N VAL A 73 -11.72 -5.66 3.74
CA VAL A 73 -11.14 -4.64 4.62
C VAL A 73 -11.12 -3.28 3.93
N GLU A 74 -11.37 -2.24 4.70
CA GLU A 74 -11.20 -0.85 4.28
C GLU A 74 -9.89 -0.32 4.89
N VAL A 75 -9.02 0.20 4.02
CA VAL A 75 -7.81 0.89 4.38
C VAL A 75 -8.06 2.38 4.22
N TYR A 76 -8.29 3.08 5.33
CA TYR A 76 -8.57 4.53 5.30
C TYR A 76 -7.41 5.33 4.70
N ALA A 77 -7.70 6.50 4.15
CA ALA A 77 -6.72 7.43 3.56
C ALA A 77 -5.53 7.79 4.49
N THR A 78 -5.70 7.65 5.80
CA THR A 78 -4.66 7.89 6.81
C THR A 78 -3.83 6.66 7.17
N THR A 79 -4.08 5.51 6.53
CA THR A 79 -3.41 4.23 6.79
C THR A 79 -2.44 3.94 5.65
N LEU A 80 -1.16 3.98 5.97
CA LEU A 80 -0.12 3.55 5.05
C LEU A 80 -0.13 2.03 4.96
N HIS A 81 0.04 1.51 3.75
CA HIS A 81 0.09 0.08 3.43
C HIS A 81 0.93 -0.13 2.16
N TYR A 82 1.20 -1.36 1.74
CA TYR A 82 1.82 -1.62 0.45
C TYR A 82 1.28 -2.92 -0.14
N ALA A 83 1.86 -3.37 -1.25
CA ALA A 83 1.56 -4.67 -1.85
C ALA A 83 1.46 -5.76 -0.75
N PRO A 84 0.33 -6.48 -0.65
CA PRO A 84 0.10 -7.46 0.40
C PRO A 84 1.24 -8.46 0.54
N CYS A 85 1.49 -8.94 1.75
CA CYS A 85 2.37 -10.08 1.97
C CYS A 85 1.57 -11.38 1.89
N GLN A 86 2.15 -12.40 1.25
CA GLN A 86 1.58 -13.74 1.21
C GLN A 86 1.67 -14.43 2.57
N THR A 87 0.79 -15.38 2.83
CA THR A 87 0.85 -16.30 3.98
C THR A 87 1.34 -17.70 3.60
N ASP A 88 1.12 -18.10 2.34
CA ASP A 88 1.53 -19.38 1.75
C ASP A 88 2.55 -19.12 0.63
N ALA A 89 3.72 -19.76 0.73
CA ALA A 89 4.82 -19.55 -0.21
C ALA A 89 4.50 -20.01 -1.65
N LYS A 90 3.65 -21.03 -1.81
CA LYS A 90 3.30 -21.61 -3.11
C LYS A 90 2.17 -20.84 -3.80
N LYS A 91 1.28 -20.24 -3.03
CA LYS A 91 0.10 -19.54 -3.57
C LYS A 91 0.34 -18.07 -3.88
N GLY A 92 1.22 -17.42 -3.11
CA GLY A 92 1.33 -15.96 -3.14
C GLY A 92 0.07 -15.29 -2.58
N PHE A 93 -0.17 -14.03 -2.96
CA PHE A 93 -1.41 -13.33 -2.64
C PHE A 93 -2.20 -13.01 -3.91
N ARG A 94 -3.52 -12.91 -3.77
CA ARG A 94 -4.44 -12.45 -4.81
C ARG A 94 -5.54 -11.61 -4.17
N VAL A 95 -5.46 -10.31 -4.37
CA VAL A 95 -6.33 -9.34 -3.71
C VAL A 95 -7.03 -8.48 -4.76
N MET A 96 -8.35 -8.47 -4.73
CA MET A 96 -9.13 -7.49 -5.46
C MET A 96 -9.04 -6.16 -4.71
N ILE A 97 -8.67 -5.11 -5.44
CA ILE A 97 -8.55 -3.75 -4.93
C ILE A 97 -9.65 -2.89 -5.56
N ALA A 98 -10.34 -2.10 -4.75
CA ALA A 98 -11.28 -1.08 -5.22
C ALA A 98 -10.86 0.31 -4.74
N LEU A 99 -10.62 1.20 -5.69
CA LEU A 99 -10.17 2.57 -5.52
C LEU A 99 -10.95 3.52 -6.44
N PRO A 100 -10.97 4.83 -6.20
CA PRO A 100 -11.40 5.80 -7.20
C PRO A 100 -10.71 5.57 -8.55
N ARG A 101 -11.48 5.75 -9.62
CA ARG A 101 -11.00 5.51 -10.98
C ARG A 101 -9.80 6.41 -11.29
N GLY A 102 -8.72 5.81 -11.80
CA GLY A 102 -7.49 6.52 -12.17
C GLY A 102 -6.40 6.53 -11.09
N THR A 103 -6.67 6.06 -9.87
CA THR A 103 -5.58 5.81 -8.90
C THR A 103 -4.56 4.84 -9.51
N ASN A 104 -3.27 5.07 -9.24
CA ASN A 104 -2.12 4.35 -9.81
C ASN A 104 -1.85 4.58 -11.31
N ALA A 105 -2.56 5.50 -11.97
CA ALA A 105 -2.20 5.94 -13.32
C ALA A 105 -0.89 6.75 -13.33
N GLU A 106 -0.47 7.20 -14.52
CA GLU A 106 0.77 7.95 -14.71
C GLU A 106 0.94 9.08 -13.68
N LYS A 107 2.16 9.23 -13.15
CA LYS A 107 2.50 10.26 -12.19
C LYS A 107 2.18 11.65 -12.78
N PRO A 108 1.25 12.42 -12.19
CA PRO A 108 0.97 13.74 -12.72
C PRO A 108 2.12 14.69 -12.39
N HIS A 109 2.33 15.67 -13.26
CA HIS A 109 3.27 16.74 -13.00
C HIS A 109 2.67 17.72 -11.98
N LEU A 110 3.19 17.73 -10.76
CA LEU A 110 2.89 18.75 -9.75
C LEU A 110 4.07 19.69 -9.60
N ALA A 111 3.81 20.99 -9.43
CA ALA A 111 4.86 21.94 -9.10
C ALA A 111 5.47 21.61 -7.73
N ASP A 112 6.78 21.78 -7.57
CA ASP A 112 7.52 21.57 -6.31
C ASP A 112 7.28 22.70 -5.28
N THR A 113 5.99 22.97 -5.01
CA THR A 113 5.53 24.00 -4.07
C THR A 113 5.21 23.45 -2.69
N ALA A 114 4.95 22.14 -2.60
CA ALA A 114 4.67 21.44 -1.35
C ALA A 114 5.70 20.32 -1.13
N PRO A 115 6.32 20.21 0.06
CA PRO A 115 7.31 19.16 0.35
C PRO A 115 6.78 17.73 0.23
N GLU A 116 5.46 17.52 0.23
CA GLU A 116 4.86 16.20 0.05
C GLU A 116 4.81 15.77 -1.42
N ASN A 117 4.87 16.70 -2.38
CA ASN A 117 4.81 16.39 -3.82
C ASN A 117 6.00 15.51 -4.26
N ARG A 118 7.14 15.59 -3.57
CA ARG A 118 8.30 14.71 -3.82
C ARG A 118 8.05 13.24 -3.47
N LEU A 119 7.03 12.94 -2.63
CA LEU A 119 6.61 11.57 -2.31
C LEU A 119 5.66 11.01 -3.38
N LEU A 120 5.13 11.85 -4.28
CA LEU A 120 4.19 11.40 -5.29
C LEU A 120 4.86 10.40 -6.24
N TRP A 121 4.28 9.22 -6.36
CA TRP A 121 4.79 8.13 -7.19
C TRP A 121 3.93 7.85 -8.41
N ALA A 122 2.61 7.98 -8.25
CA ALA A 122 1.62 7.79 -9.31
C ALA A 122 0.40 8.69 -9.04
N GLN A 123 -0.55 8.75 -9.96
CA GLN A 123 -1.81 9.48 -9.72
C GLN A 123 -2.47 8.98 -8.43
N ASN A 124 -2.74 9.92 -7.52
CA ASN A 124 -3.33 9.64 -6.20
C ASN A 124 -2.53 8.62 -5.36
N LYS A 125 -1.21 8.54 -5.52
CA LYS A 125 -0.36 7.63 -4.73
C LYS A 125 0.92 8.32 -4.32
N TRP A 126 1.13 8.39 -3.02
CA TRP A 126 2.37 8.85 -2.41
C TRP A 126 3.05 7.65 -1.75
N LEU A 127 4.37 7.58 -1.87
CA LEU A 127 5.15 6.39 -1.54
C LEU A 127 6.37 6.77 -0.69
N LEU A 128 6.59 6.01 0.37
CA LEU A 128 7.82 5.97 1.16
C LEU A 128 8.48 4.62 0.90
N ALA A 129 9.69 4.64 0.35
CA ALA A 129 10.45 3.43 0.07
C ALA A 129 11.47 3.15 1.18
N HIS A 130 11.73 1.87 1.45
CA HIS A 130 12.90 1.40 2.17
C HIS A 130 14.12 1.47 1.25
N PRO A 131 15.33 1.84 1.72
CA PRO A 131 16.52 1.94 0.88
C PRO A 131 16.85 0.66 0.10
N ASP A 132 16.53 -0.51 0.67
CA ASP A 132 16.78 -1.82 0.04
C ASP A 132 15.73 -2.23 -1.01
N SER A 133 14.71 -1.41 -1.27
CA SER A 133 13.63 -1.72 -2.20
C SER A 133 13.98 -1.40 -3.65
N ALA A 134 13.35 -2.11 -4.59
CA ALA A 134 13.52 -1.83 -6.01
C ALA A 134 12.95 -0.44 -6.38
N GLU A 135 11.90 -0.01 -5.69
CA GLU A 135 11.26 1.29 -5.85
C GLU A 135 12.21 2.43 -5.46
N ALA A 136 12.98 2.28 -4.38
CA ALA A 136 14.03 3.22 -4.01
C ALA A 136 15.10 3.33 -5.12
N ALA A 137 15.54 2.19 -5.67
CA ALA A 137 16.48 2.17 -6.80
C ALA A 137 15.89 2.82 -8.07
N ALA A 138 14.56 2.76 -8.24
CA ALA A 138 13.82 3.42 -9.32
C ALA A 138 13.52 4.90 -9.06
N GLY A 139 13.99 5.48 -7.95
CA GLY A 139 13.87 6.90 -7.64
C GLY A 139 12.69 7.28 -6.75
N ALA A 140 12.02 6.31 -6.12
CA ALA A 140 11.04 6.60 -5.07
C ALA A 140 11.71 7.29 -3.87
N TRP A 141 10.94 8.11 -3.16
CA TRP A 141 11.43 8.81 -1.98
C TRP A 141 11.81 7.83 -0.87
N ILE A 142 13.10 7.80 -0.50
CA ILE A 142 13.62 6.96 0.59
C ILE A 142 13.21 7.58 1.92
N GLY A 143 12.15 7.02 2.52
CA GLY A 143 11.52 7.55 3.72
C GLY A 143 11.37 6.53 4.85
N LEU A 144 11.51 5.23 4.58
CA LEU A 144 11.44 4.22 5.62
C LEU A 144 12.82 4.06 6.26
N THR A 145 12.87 4.13 7.59
CA THR A 145 14.10 4.00 8.38
C THR A 145 13.95 2.85 9.37
N GLY A 146 14.95 1.99 9.49
CA GLY A 146 14.93 0.82 10.38
C GLY A 146 15.08 -0.46 9.58
N GLU A 147 14.52 -1.55 10.08
CA GLU A 147 14.54 -2.85 9.42
C GLU A 147 13.53 -2.90 8.26
N ASN A 148 13.92 -3.50 7.13
CA ASN A 148 12.98 -3.93 6.09
C ASN A 148 12.29 -5.21 6.56
N ILE A 149 11.21 -5.05 7.33
CA ILE A 149 10.44 -6.14 7.95
C ILE A 149 10.19 -7.24 6.91
N THR A 150 10.50 -8.47 7.31
CA THR A 150 10.30 -9.68 6.49
C THR A 150 9.44 -10.69 7.24
N LEU A 151 8.58 -11.37 6.49
CA LEU A 151 7.67 -12.42 6.95
C LEU A 151 8.03 -13.78 6.34
N ALA A 152 9.14 -13.87 5.61
CA ALA A 152 9.56 -15.08 4.89
C ALA A 152 9.62 -16.33 5.79
N ASP A 153 10.09 -16.18 7.03
CA ASP A 153 10.23 -17.30 7.98
C ASP A 153 8.92 -17.67 8.69
N THR A 154 7.82 -16.96 8.38
CA THR A 154 6.50 -17.18 9.00
C THR A 154 5.49 -17.82 8.05
N LEU A 155 5.89 -18.08 6.80
CA LEU A 155 5.02 -18.68 5.79
C LEU A 155 4.77 -20.17 6.10
N SER A 156 3.55 -20.63 5.80
CA SER A 156 3.17 -22.05 5.83
C SER A 156 3.63 -22.82 4.60
#